data_AF-A0A327WSF2-F1
#
_entry.id   AF-A0A327WSF2-F1
#
_cell.length_a   1.000
_cell.length_b   1.000
_cell.length_c   1.000
_cell.angle_alpha   90.00
_cell.angle_beta   90.00
_cell.angle_gamma   90.00
#
_symmetry.space_group_name_H-M   'P 1'
#
loop_
_entity.id
_entity.type
_entity.pdbx_description
1 polymer ?
#
loop_
_entity_poly.entity_id
_entity_poly.type
_entity_poly.pdbx_seq_one_letter_code
_entity_poly.pdbx_strand_id
1 'polypeptide(L)'
;MKLGFFFGAGAEIGYGLPSGGKFAIDLFRQDVSEHKKKLREQLSQIDPRTNYATTWLPENYATQRIHAFGKNEFTALIESSIEYRKNEIIRRLNTFDEEVEYALAQLGIGKNNLIEKFNEQMDTDFGEHLYSTAIRMNPILANEVRLFGSESYSAILSVISSGQNSADLQRYAGAFLQLLVGAHGQHLVQRLNQELFEAAPDDIPIFDDVTGMFRIEFSRAGLTALELLLEKRRDYDLENGNVSEVLCAVSQQVLENIFTTVLDYQSLIDSHFRYLFSPRTEWAKFSKMVIFLRATRDYIVKQLEEIGDLPESGYYHDLENCEQLGLEISAIGTSNYNNLVEKISQDLNFEIPPVQHLNGGVTDYYNPYKNSVISECKPEQVAENQIHVPFVLTQSGLKPLTSVDMSRRYVGLYDEYIMCDRLVVVGYGFNIDDSHINGLFRKLIEEAEKPMAWVCLDKDGSAESQKRALVKRLRIAPEHRDLIKVIPVNPVTRSIGDEGWLELVTKDNDEM
;
A
#
# COMPACT_ATOMS: atom_id res chain seq x y z
N MET A 1 -14.39 -31.22 7.42
CA MET A 1 -14.87 -29.86 7.75
C MET A 1 -14.64 -28.96 6.53
N LYS A 2 -15.64 -28.18 6.13
CA LYS A 2 -15.59 -27.27 4.97
C LYS A 2 -15.04 -25.92 5.36
N LEU A 3 -13.92 -25.52 4.75
CA LEU A 3 -13.25 -24.26 5.02
C LEU A 3 -13.42 -23.29 3.85
N GLY A 4 -13.74 -22.04 4.18
CA GLY A 4 -13.69 -20.91 3.25
C GLY A 4 -12.47 -20.06 3.52
N PHE A 5 -11.55 -19.93 2.57
CA PHE A 5 -10.32 -19.17 2.74
C PHE A 5 -10.42 -17.75 2.17
N PHE A 6 -9.77 -16.80 2.83
CA PHE A 6 -9.53 -15.46 2.29
C PHE A 6 -8.08 -15.03 2.45
N PHE A 7 -7.45 -14.67 1.34
CA PHE A 7 -6.04 -14.29 1.31
C PHE A 7 -5.83 -12.79 1.10
N GLY A 8 -4.96 -12.22 1.92
CA GLY A 8 -4.46 -10.85 1.80
C GLY A 8 -2.98 -10.79 1.43
N ALA A 9 -2.49 -9.58 1.18
CA ALA A 9 -1.11 -9.36 0.74
C ALA A 9 -0.07 -9.89 1.74
N GLY A 10 -0.42 -9.98 3.03
CA GLY A 10 0.46 -10.55 4.06
C GLY A 10 0.77 -12.04 3.85
N ALA A 11 -0.11 -12.79 3.16
CA ALA A 11 0.15 -14.19 2.82
C ALA A 11 1.23 -14.33 1.73
N GLU A 12 1.46 -13.27 0.95
CA GLU A 12 2.35 -13.26 -0.20
C GLU A 12 3.74 -12.69 0.07
N ILE A 13 3.94 -12.04 1.23
CA ILE A 13 5.24 -11.47 1.61
C ILE A 13 6.33 -12.55 1.64
N GLY A 14 6.01 -13.75 2.11
CA GLY A 14 6.95 -14.88 2.15
C GLY A 14 7.40 -15.36 0.76
N TYR A 15 6.68 -14.98 -0.29
CA TYR A 15 6.98 -15.30 -1.68
C TYR A 15 7.83 -14.23 -2.38
N GLY A 16 8.32 -13.23 -1.64
CA GLY A 16 9.18 -12.17 -2.19
C GLY A 16 8.41 -11.03 -2.88
N LEU A 17 7.07 -11.03 -2.81
CA LEU A 17 6.26 -9.94 -3.35
C LEU A 17 6.35 -8.67 -2.48
N PRO A 18 6.41 -7.47 -3.08
CA PRO A 18 6.59 -6.22 -2.33
C PRO A 18 5.36 -5.85 -1.50
N SER A 19 5.57 -5.01 -0.49
CA SER A 19 4.45 -4.32 0.17
C SER A 19 3.81 -3.28 -0.76
N GLY A 20 2.54 -2.94 -0.50
CA GLY A 20 1.75 -2.02 -1.33
C GLY A 20 2.35 -0.61 -1.49
N GLY A 21 3.12 -0.11 -0.53
CA GLY A 21 3.78 1.19 -0.68
C GLY A 21 5.07 1.14 -1.50
N LYS A 22 5.85 0.06 -1.41
CA LYS A 22 7.04 -0.14 -2.25
C LYS A 22 6.62 -0.30 -3.71
N PHE A 23 5.54 -1.06 -3.91
CA PHE A 23 4.84 -1.18 -5.19
C PHE A 23 4.51 0.19 -5.80
N ALA A 24 3.92 1.10 -5.03
CA ALA A 24 3.55 2.43 -5.52
C ALA A 24 4.76 3.27 -5.96
N ILE A 25 5.83 3.27 -5.16
CA ILE A 25 7.08 3.98 -5.46
C ILE A 25 7.67 3.49 -6.78
N ASP A 26 7.81 2.17 -6.91
CA ASP A 26 8.43 1.56 -8.08
C ASP A 26 7.61 1.78 -9.35
N LEU A 27 6.28 1.72 -9.24
CA LEU A 27 5.37 1.99 -10.35
C LEU A 27 5.53 3.41 -10.90
N PHE A 28 5.75 4.41 -10.03
CA PHE A 28 5.94 5.79 -10.46
C PHE A 28 7.32 6.08 -11.05
N ARG A 29 8.30 5.21 -10.77
CA ARG A 29 9.64 5.26 -11.40
C ARG A 29 9.68 4.60 -12.78
N GLN A 30 8.64 3.86 -13.18
CA GLN A 30 8.60 3.15 -14.47
C GLN A 30 8.59 4.10 -15.67
N ASP A 31 9.31 3.73 -16.73
CA ASP A 31 9.16 4.38 -18.03
C ASP A 31 7.87 3.92 -18.71
N VAL A 32 6.91 4.84 -18.81
CA VAL A 32 5.59 4.58 -19.41
C VAL A 32 5.54 4.80 -20.93
N SER A 33 6.68 5.06 -21.58
CA SER A 33 6.75 5.37 -23.02
C SER A 33 6.22 4.25 -23.90
N GLU A 34 6.51 3.00 -23.57
CA GLU A 34 5.99 1.83 -24.30
C GLU A 34 4.47 1.70 -24.17
N HIS A 35 3.89 1.95 -22.99
CA HIS A 35 2.44 1.95 -22.81
C HIS A 35 1.75 3.03 -23.64
N LYS A 36 2.40 4.20 -23.82
CA LYS A 36 1.88 5.28 -24.68
C LYS A 36 1.89 4.87 -26.16
N LYS A 37 2.94 4.17 -26.62
CA LYS A 37 3.01 3.65 -27.99
C LYS A 37 1.93 2.60 -28.22
N LYS A 38 1.80 1.60 -27.34
CA LYS A 38 0.74 0.58 -27.41
C LYS A 38 -0.66 1.19 -27.44
N LEU A 39 -0.93 2.21 -26.62
CA LEU A 39 -2.21 2.91 -26.66
C LEU A 39 -2.41 3.67 -27.99
N ARG A 40 -1.37 4.32 -28.53
CA ARG A 40 -1.44 4.99 -29.83
C ARG A 40 -1.79 4.02 -30.96
N GLU A 41 -1.16 2.86 -30.96
CA GLU A 41 -1.38 1.79 -31.95
C GLU A 41 -2.80 1.25 -31.85
N GLN A 42 -3.29 0.96 -30.65
CA GLN A 42 -4.68 0.54 -30.47
C GLN A 42 -5.66 1.61 -30.98
N LEU A 43 -5.41 2.89 -30.66
CA LEU A 43 -6.28 3.98 -31.10
C LEU A 43 -6.32 4.09 -32.64
N SER A 44 -5.22 3.82 -33.35
CA SER A 44 -5.21 3.90 -34.82
C SER A 44 -5.99 2.77 -35.49
N GLN A 45 -6.24 1.66 -34.79
CA GLN A 45 -6.98 0.51 -35.30
C GLN A 45 -8.50 0.58 -35.07
N ILE A 46 -8.98 1.50 -34.22
CA ILE A 46 -10.42 1.67 -33.95
C ILE A 46 -11.11 2.22 -35.20
N ASP A 47 -12.18 1.54 -35.65
CA ASP A 47 -12.99 2.02 -36.79
C ASP A 47 -13.68 3.35 -36.44
N PRO A 48 -13.33 4.46 -37.14
CA PRO A 48 -13.83 5.79 -36.83
C PRO A 48 -15.32 5.97 -37.14
N ARG A 49 -15.96 5.02 -37.83
CA ARG A 49 -17.39 5.07 -38.19
C ARG A 49 -18.29 4.48 -37.10
N THR A 50 -17.72 3.87 -36.07
CA THR A 50 -18.49 3.24 -34.99
C THR A 50 -19.13 4.27 -34.08
N ASN A 51 -20.26 3.92 -33.44
CA ASN A 51 -20.86 4.76 -32.41
C ASN A 51 -19.88 5.03 -31.26
N TYR A 52 -19.07 4.03 -30.91
CA TYR A 52 -18.01 4.15 -29.91
C TYR A 52 -17.01 5.26 -30.27
N ALA A 53 -16.46 5.26 -31.49
CA ALA A 53 -15.49 6.28 -31.90
C ALA A 53 -16.12 7.68 -32.04
N THR A 54 -17.33 7.76 -32.60
CA THR A 54 -17.99 9.05 -32.92
C THR A 54 -18.64 9.74 -31.72
N THR A 55 -19.14 8.97 -30.75
CA THR A 55 -19.89 9.52 -29.61
C THR A 55 -19.11 9.53 -28.31
N TRP A 56 -18.28 8.51 -28.06
CA TRP A 56 -17.62 8.34 -26.77
C TRP A 56 -16.18 8.87 -26.75
N LEU A 57 -15.42 8.71 -27.83
CA LEU A 57 -14.07 9.26 -27.95
C LEU A 57 -14.07 10.74 -28.39
N PRO A 58 -12.99 11.52 -28.12
CA PRO A 58 -12.79 12.84 -28.73
C PRO A 58 -12.70 12.78 -30.25
N GLU A 59 -13.06 13.84 -30.96
CA GLU A 59 -13.03 13.87 -32.44
C GLU A 59 -11.65 13.57 -33.03
N ASN A 60 -10.58 13.97 -32.34
CA ASN A 60 -9.19 13.78 -32.76
C ASN A 60 -8.47 12.68 -31.95
N TYR A 61 -9.18 11.69 -31.39
CA TYR A 61 -8.62 10.67 -30.49
C TYR A 61 -7.36 9.97 -31.04
N ALA A 62 -7.30 9.71 -32.34
CA ALA A 62 -6.17 9.02 -32.98
C ALA A 62 -4.87 9.86 -32.97
N THR A 63 -4.98 11.19 -33.02
CA THR A 63 -3.83 12.11 -33.12
C THR A 63 -3.59 12.91 -31.85
N GLN A 64 -4.59 13.05 -30.97
CA GLN A 64 -4.48 13.81 -29.73
C GLN A 64 -3.35 13.30 -28.82
N ARG A 65 -2.72 14.20 -28.07
CA ARG A 65 -1.61 13.85 -27.17
C ARG A 65 -2.08 12.86 -26.10
N ILE A 66 -1.29 11.81 -25.85
CA ILE A 66 -1.53 10.86 -24.76
C ILE A 66 -0.76 11.36 -23.53
N HIS A 67 -1.44 11.46 -22.39
CA HIS A 67 -0.88 11.94 -21.14
C HIS A 67 -0.59 10.75 -20.21
N ALA A 68 0.38 10.92 -19.31
CA ALA A 68 0.66 10.01 -18.20
C ALA A 68 0.88 10.85 -16.94
N PHE A 69 0.76 10.22 -15.77
CA PHE A 69 1.04 10.89 -14.50
C PHE A 69 2.49 11.40 -14.51
N GLY A 70 2.65 12.66 -14.09
CA GLY A 70 3.95 13.31 -14.00
C GLY A 70 4.18 13.87 -12.60
N LYS A 71 5.27 14.63 -12.46
CA LYS A 71 5.72 15.19 -11.17
C LYS A 71 4.62 15.93 -10.42
N ASN A 72 3.80 16.72 -11.10
CA ASN A 72 2.76 17.54 -10.45
C ASN A 72 1.66 16.69 -9.80
N GLU A 73 1.24 15.60 -10.45
CA GLU A 73 0.25 14.69 -9.85
C GLU A 73 0.84 13.90 -8.69
N PHE A 74 2.14 13.60 -8.72
CA PHE A 74 2.84 13.00 -7.58
C PHE A 74 2.96 13.96 -6.40
N THR A 75 3.18 15.25 -6.65
CA THR A 75 3.13 16.25 -5.59
C THR A 75 1.78 16.18 -4.89
N ALA A 76 0.66 16.27 -5.62
CA ALA A 76 -0.68 16.20 -5.03
C ALA A 76 -0.94 14.90 -4.24
N LEU A 77 -0.38 13.77 -4.69
CA LEU A 77 -0.47 12.49 -3.97
C LEU A 77 0.29 12.53 -2.64
N ILE A 78 1.49 13.12 -2.61
CA ILE A 78 2.25 13.31 -1.38
C ILE A 78 1.55 14.29 -0.44
N GLU A 79 0.97 15.37 -0.96
CA GLU A 79 0.18 16.32 -0.15
C GLU A 79 -0.94 15.59 0.60
N SER A 80 -1.73 14.80 -0.14
CA SER A 80 -2.75 13.93 0.41
C SER A 80 -2.16 12.94 1.43
N SER A 81 -1.05 12.29 1.08
CA SER A 81 -0.40 11.32 1.95
C SER A 81 0.08 11.92 3.27
N ILE A 82 0.68 13.11 3.25
CA ILE A 82 1.08 13.86 4.45
C ILE A 82 -0.16 14.24 5.26
N GLU A 83 -1.24 14.66 4.59
CA GLU A 83 -2.50 15.02 5.25
C GLU A 83 -3.13 13.87 6.05
N TYR A 84 -3.23 12.69 5.43
CA TYR A 84 -3.86 11.52 6.04
C TYR A 84 -2.92 10.75 6.98
N ARG A 85 -1.61 10.71 6.69
CA ARG A 85 -0.62 9.91 7.43
C ARG A 85 0.37 10.74 8.25
N LYS A 86 0.09 12.03 8.50
CA LYS A 86 0.94 12.93 9.32
C LYS A 86 1.40 12.32 10.64
N ASN A 87 0.52 11.63 11.37
CA ASN A 87 0.85 11.03 12.66
C ASN A 87 1.92 9.95 12.52
N GLU A 88 1.88 9.18 11.43
CA GLU A 88 2.87 8.14 11.15
C GLU A 88 4.21 8.76 10.74
N ILE A 89 4.20 9.83 9.94
CA ILE A 89 5.42 10.60 9.63
C ILE A 89 6.06 11.13 10.92
N ILE A 90 5.27 11.78 11.78
CA ILE A 90 5.75 12.34 13.06
C ILE A 90 6.31 11.23 13.95
N ARG A 91 5.62 10.08 14.03
CA ARG A 91 6.08 8.92 14.81
C ARG A 91 7.45 8.45 14.33
N ARG A 92 7.61 8.16 13.05
CA ARG A 92 8.86 7.65 12.46
C ARG A 92 10.02 8.66 12.59
N LEU A 93 9.75 9.96 12.42
CA LEU A 93 10.76 11.00 12.62
C LEU A 93 11.13 11.21 14.09
N ASN A 94 10.22 10.92 15.03
CA ASN A 94 10.52 10.94 16.46
C ASN A 94 11.26 9.68 16.94
N THR A 95 11.20 8.59 16.19
CA THR A 95 11.95 7.33 16.40
C THR A 95 13.01 7.14 15.31
N PHE A 96 13.68 8.23 14.90
CA PHE A 96 14.57 8.24 13.73
C PHE A 96 15.76 7.27 13.83
N ASP A 97 16.30 7.05 15.04
CA ASP A 97 17.40 6.08 15.22
C ASP A 97 16.95 4.64 14.94
N GLU A 98 15.74 4.26 15.35
CA GLU A 98 15.17 2.94 15.03
C GLU A 98 14.99 2.76 13.51
N GLU A 99 14.60 3.84 12.83
CA GLU A 99 14.47 3.87 11.36
C GLU A 99 15.82 3.74 10.64
N VAL A 100 16.86 4.36 11.19
CA VAL A 100 18.23 4.23 10.69
C VAL A 100 18.76 2.81 10.91
N GLU A 101 18.51 2.20 12.07
CA GLU A 101 18.88 0.80 12.33
C GLU A 101 18.18 -0.16 11.38
N TYR A 102 16.89 0.05 11.13
CA TYR A 102 16.14 -0.73 10.15
C TYR A 102 16.70 -0.55 8.73
N ALA A 103 17.04 0.67 8.33
CA ALA A 103 17.66 0.95 7.03
C ALA A 103 19.06 0.32 6.89
N LEU A 104 19.88 0.37 7.94
CA LEU A 104 21.20 -0.27 7.99
C LEU A 104 21.10 -1.78 7.80
N ALA A 105 20.15 -2.43 8.47
CA ALA A 105 19.90 -3.86 8.31
C ALA A 105 19.50 -4.22 6.86
N GLN A 106 18.66 -3.40 6.22
CA GLN A 106 18.27 -3.60 4.81
C GLN A 106 19.43 -3.42 3.82
N LEU A 107 20.40 -2.56 4.16
CA LEU A 107 21.60 -2.33 3.36
C LEU A 107 22.73 -3.34 3.67
N GLY A 108 22.55 -4.21 4.66
CA GLY A 108 23.59 -5.16 5.10
C GLY A 108 24.75 -4.48 5.84
N ILE A 109 24.56 -3.29 6.39
CA ILE A 109 25.59 -2.51 7.07
C ILE A 109 25.43 -2.68 8.59
N GLY A 110 26.48 -3.11 9.28
CA GLY A 110 26.48 -3.10 10.75
C GLY A 110 26.56 -1.66 11.28
N LYS A 111 25.77 -1.32 12.31
CA LYS A 111 25.80 0.00 12.97
C LYS A 111 27.22 0.45 13.37
N ASN A 112 28.05 -0.50 13.80
CA ASN A 112 29.44 -0.23 14.18
C ASN A 112 30.28 0.33 13.03
N ASN A 113 30.03 -0.09 11.78
CA ASN A 113 30.76 0.44 10.61
C ASN A 113 30.45 1.94 10.41
N LEU A 114 29.18 2.34 10.54
CA LEU A 114 28.80 3.75 10.49
C LEU A 114 29.49 4.55 11.60
N ILE A 115 29.51 4.03 12.82
CA ILE A 115 30.14 4.68 13.98
C ILE A 115 31.65 4.82 13.76
N GLU A 116 32.33 3.75 13.34
CA GLU A 116 33.77 3.74 13.06
C GLU A 116 34.12 4.77 11.97
N LYS A 117 33.42 4.76 10.84
CA LYS A 117 33.64 5.73 9.76
C LYS A 117 33.36 7.17 10.18
N PHE A 118 32.38 7.39 11.05
CA PHE A 118 32.10 8.72 11.60
C PHE A 118 33.25 9.20 12.48
N ASN A 119 33.66 8.38 13.45
CA ASN A 119 34.72 8.72 14.39
C ASN A 119 36.09 8.86 13.72
N GLU A 120 36.33 8.20 12.59
CA GLU A 120 37.56 8.36 11.79
C GLU A 120 37.66 9.71 11.06
N GLN A 121 36.52 10.31 10.69
CA GLN A 121 36.47 11.51 9.82
C GLN A 121 36.05 12.79 10.56
N MET A 122 35.40 12.64 11.71
CA MET A 122 34.88 13.73 12.52
C MET A 122 35.72 13.92 13.78
N ASP A 123 35.81 15.16 14.26
CA ASP A 123 36.56 15.50 15.48
C ASP A 123 35.88 15.07 16.79
N THR A 124 34.65 14.56 16.71
CA THR A 124 33.81 14.15 17.84
C THR A 124 33.23 12.78 17.60
N ASP A 125 32.98 12.03 18.67
CA ASP A 125 32.42 10.69 18.56
C ASP A 125 30.93 10.73 18.15
N PHE A 126 30.48 9.68 17.47
CA PHE A 126 29.08 9.49 17.12
C PHE A 126 28.20 9.51 18.39
N GLY A 127 27.15 10.33 18.38
CA GLY A 127 26.23 10.50 19.51
C GLY A 127 26.72 11.45 20.60
N GLU A 128 27.97 11.91 20.57
CA GLU A 128 28.50 12.88 21.55
C GLU A 128 27.81 14.24 21.41
N HIS A 129 27.61 14.68 20.16
CA HIS A 129 26.91 15.92 19.84
C HIS A 129 25.45 15.65 19.48
N LEU A 130 24.54 16.21 20.28
CA LEU A 130 23.10 16.20 20.01
C LEU A 130 22.57 17.62 19.82
N TYR A 131 21.66 17.80 18.87
CA TYR A 131 21.09 19.12 18.54
C TYR A 131 19.80 19.45 19.30
N SER A 132 19.36 18.60 20.23
CA SER A 132 18.05 18.71 20.93
C SER A 132 17.86 20.02 21.70
N THR A 133 18.94 20.63 22.18
CA THR A 133 18.90 21.90 22.90
C THR A 133 19.23 23.10 22.02
N ALA A 134 20.05 22.89 20.98
CA ALA A 134 20.49 23.90 20.02
C ALA A 134 19.41 24.25 19.00
N ILE A 135 18.58 23.26 18.63
CA ILE A 135 17.47 23.42 17.69
C ILE A 135 16.18 23.17 18.45
N ARG A 136 15.30 24.18 18.47
CA ARG A 136 13.96 24.08 19.08
C ARG A 136 12.89 24.44 18.07
N MET A 137 11.89 23.60 17.99
CA MET A 137 10.67 23.91 17.25
C MET A 137 9.86 24.99 17.97
N ASN A 138 9.15 25.81 17.20
CA ASN A 138 8.19 26.74 17.78
C ASN A 138 7.07 25.93 18.48
N PRO A 139 6.77 26.17 19.77
CA PRO A 139 5.75 25.43 20.51
C PRO A 139 4.35 25.46 19.86
N ILE A 140 4.05 26.51 19.09
CA ILE A 140 2.79 26.60 18.32
C ILE A 140 2.70 25.45 17.30
N LEU A 141 3.83 25.07 16.70
CA LEU A 141 3.88 23.99 15.71
C LEU A 141 4.01 22.62 16.39
N ALA A 142 4.92 22.51 17.36
CA ALA A 142 5.16 21.27 18.11
C ALA A 142 5.83 21.57 19.46
N ASN A 143 5.29 20.99 20.53
CA ASN A 143 5.85 21.11 21.88
C ASN A 143 7.05 20.18 22.12
N GLU A 144 7.06 19.00 21.48
CA GLU A 144 8.15 18.01 21.62
C GLU A 144 8.48 17.40 20.25
N VAL A 145 9.72 17.62 19.79
CA VAL A 145 10.28 16.98 18.60
C VAL A 145 11.57 16.29 19.01
N ARG A 146 11.61 14.96 18.81
CA ARG A 146 12.75 14.12 19.20
C ARG A 146 13.78 13.96 18.09
N LEU A 147 13.45 14.30 16.85
CA LEU A 147 14.36 14.21 15.69
C LEU A 147 15.71 14.90 15.96
N PHE A 148 15.72 16.08 16.57
CA PHE A 148 16.96 16.81 16.87
C PHE A 148 17.78 16.20 18.01
N GLY A 149 17.18 15.30 18.79
CA GLY A 149 17.87 14.51 19.81
C GLY A 149 18.31 13.13 19.36
N SER A 150 18.01 12.73 18.11
CA SER A 150 18.50 11.48 17.54
C SER A 150 20.00 11.56 17.30
N GLU A 151 20.72 10.49 17.65
CA GLU A 151 22.15 10.36 17.41
C GLU A 151 22.44 10.41 15.91
N SER A 152 21.67 9.66 15.13
CA SER A 152 21.85 9.54 13.68
C SER A 152 21.52 10.82 12.93
N TYR A 153 20.44 11.52 13.28
CA TYR A 153 20.12 12.79 12.64
C TYR A 153 21.12 13.88 13.04
N SER A 154 21.59 13.87 14.29
CA SER A 154 22.65 14.77 14.75
C SER A 154 23.97 14.52 14.03
N ALA A 155 24.33 13.26 13.77
CA ALA A 155 25.50 12.90 12.95
C ALA A 155 25.40 13.46 11.53
N ILE A 156 24.23 13.37 10.88
CA ILE A 156 23.98 14.00 9.57
C ILE A 156 24.23 15.51 9.64
N LEU A 157 23.70 16.20 10.66
CA LEU A 157 23.90 17.64 10.83
C LEU A 157 25.38 18.00 11.08
N SER A 158 26.09 17.18 11.87
CA SER A 158 27.52 17.38 12.15
C SER A 158 28.37 17.28 10.89
N VAL A 159 28.14 16.28 10.03
CA VAL A 159 28.84 16.14 8.74
C VAL A 159 28.52 17.31 7.80
N ILE A 160 27.29 17.80 7.80
CA ILE A 160 26.90 19.01 7.05
C ILE A 160 27.64 20.25 7.57
N SER A 161 27.75 20.39 8.90
CA SER A 161 28.39 21.55 9.52
C SER A 161 29.90 21.60 9.32
N SER A 162 30.57 20.44 9.20
CA SER A 162 32.01 20.35 8.96
C SER A 162 32.40 20.63 7.50
N GLY A 163 31.43 20.75 6.59
CA GLY A 163 31.67 20.96 5.16
C GLY A 163 32.22 19.74 4.42
N GLN A 164 32.29 18.58 5.09
CA GLN A 164 32.70 17.29 4.49
C GLN A 164 31.52 16.56 3.81
N ASN A 165 30.37 17.21 3.70
CA ASN A 165 29.14 16.62 3.18
C ASN A 165 29.04 16.67 1.65
N SER A 166 28.24 15.77 1.09
CA SER A 166 27.75 15.89 -0.27
C SER A 166 26.55 16.85 -0.37
N ALA A 167 26.29 17.38 -1.56
CA ALA A 167 25.07 18.13 -1.84
C ALA A 167 23.80 17.27 -1.63
N ASP A 168 23.92 15.95 -1.82
CA ASP A 168 22.84 15.00 -1.59
C ASP A 168 22.49 14.87 -0.11
N LEU A 169 23.48 14.81 0.78
CA LEU A 169 23.24 14.70 2.22
C LEU A 169 22.44 15.90 2.74
N GLN A 170 22.75 17.10 2.24
CA GLN A 170 21.97 18.31 2.52
C GLN A 170 20.53 18.21 2.00
N ARG A 171 20.33 17.67 0.79
CA ARG A 171 18.98 17.45 0.24
C ARG A 171 18.18 16.46 1.10
N TYR A 172 18.78 15.35 1.55
CA TYR A 172 18.11 14.38 2.44
C TYR A 172 17.79 14.99 3.81
N ALA A 173 18.75 15.66 4.45
CA ALA A 173 18.53 16.33 5.72
C ALA A 173 17.40 17.37 5.63
N GLY A 174 17.40 18.15 4.55
CA GLY A 174 16.34 19.11 4.23
C GLY A 174 14.98 18.45 3.96
N ALA A 175 14.96 17.29 3.29
CA ALA A 175 13.74 16.52 3.04
C ALA A 175 13.08 16.05 4.35
N PHE A 176 13.86 15.55 5.31
CA PHE A 176 13.34 15.17 6.64
C PHE A 176 12.75 16.37 7.40
N LEU A 177 13.39 17.53 7.34
CA LEU A 177 12.86 18.77 7.94
C LEU A 177 11.56 19.21 7.28
N GLN A 178 11.52 19.19 5.95
CA GLN A 178 10.30 19.54 5.20
C GLN A 178 9.14 18.61 5.56
N LEU A 179 9.39 17.30 5.69
CA LEU A 179 8.38 16.33 6.10
C LEU A 179 7.91 16.57 7.54
N LEU A 180 8.83 16.84 8.46
CA LEU A 180 8.51 17.14 9.86
C LEU A 180 7.62 18.39 9.95
N VAL A 181 8.05 19.49 9.32
CA VAL A 181 7.32 20.77 9.31
C VAL A 181 5.98 20.63 8.60
N GLY A 182 5.93 19.90 7.48
CA GLY A 182 4.70 19.63 6.75
C GLY A 182 3.68 18.86 7.57
N ALA A 183 4.11 17.79 8.27
CA ALA A 183 3.22 16.96 9.08
C ALA A 183 2.68 17.71 10.31
N HIS A 184 3.54 18.43 11.05
CA HIS A 184 3.09 19.24 12.19
C HIS A 184 2.27 20.46 11.76
N GLY A 185 2.63 21.10 10.65
CA GLY A 185 1.85 22.18 10.07
C GLY A 185 0.44 21.72 9.74
N GLN A 186 0.29 20.58 9.08
CA GLN A 186 -1.02 20.06 8.70
C GLN A 186 -1.86 19.70 9.93
N HIS A 187 -1.22 19.21 10.99
CA HIS A 187 -1.88 19.03 12.29
C HIS A 187 -2.42 20.35 12.86
N LEU A 188 -1.61 21.41 12.83
CA LEU A 188 -2.02 22.74 13.28
C LEU A 188 -3.17 23.32 12.45
N VAL A 189 -3.08 23.27 11.12
CA VAL A 189 -4.14 23.78 10.23
C VAL A 189 -5.43 22.99 10.36
N GLN A 190 -5.35 21.66 10.53
CA GLN A 190 -6.54 20.86 10.80
C GLN A 190 -7.22 21.30 12.10
N ARG A 191 -6.44 21.49 13.18
CA ARG A 191 -6.98 22.00 14.45
C ARG A 191 -7.59 23.38 14.31
N LEU A 192 -6.92 24.32 13.63
CA LEU A 192 -7.46 25.66 13.37
C LEU A 192 -8.77 25.63 12.59
N ASN A 193 -8.93 24.71 11.64
CA ASN A 193 -10.16 24.58 10.85
C ASN A 193 -11.29 23.87 11.62
N GLN A 194 -10.98 22.95 12.53
CA GLN A 194 -11.97 22.21 13.33
C GLN A 194 -12.37 22.94 14.62
N GLU A 195 -11.42 23.64 15.24
CA GLU A 195 -11.55 24.35 16.51
C GLU A 195 -11.46 25.87 16.28
N LEU A 196 -11.95 26.37 15.13
CA LEU A 196 -11.89 27.80 14.79
C LEU A 196 -12.60 28.65 15.87
N PHE A 197 -13.68 28.11 16.41
CA PHE A 197 -14.41 28.65 17.56
C PHE A 197 -14.46 27.58 18.64
N GLU A 198 -14.13 27.94 19.88
CA GLU A 198 -14.27 27.02 21.03
C GLU A 198 -15.74 26.71 21.35
N ALA A 199 -16.65 27.62 20.97
CA ALA A 199 -18.10 27.43 21.01
C ALA A 199 -18.76 28.36 19.98
N ALA A 200 -19.77 27.85 19.27
CA ALA A 200 -20.64 28.62 18.38
C ALA A 200 -22.09 28.11 18.48
N PRO A 201 -23.12 28.96 18.31
CA PRO A 201 -24.51 28.50 18.25
C PRO A 201 -24.80 27.69 16.97
N ASP A 202 -25.42 26.51 17.11
CA ASP A 202 -25.75 25.60 15.99
C ASP A 202 -26.82 26.18 15.03
N ASP A 203 -27.56 27.21 15.46
CA ASP A 203 -28.66 27.82 14.72
C ASP A 203 -28.21 28.97 13.80
N ILE A 204 -26.91 29.29 13.74
CA ILE A 204 -26.35 30.38 12.94
C ILE A 204 -25.40 29.82 11.85
N PRO A 205 -25.87 29.64 10.60
CA PRO A 205 -25.10 28.99 9.52
C PRO A 205 -23.82 29.70 9.08
N ILE A 206 -23.65 30.99 9.40
CA ILE A 206 -22.47 31.77 8.96
C ILE A 206 -21.16 31.24 9.55
N PHE A 207 -21.22 30.53 10.68
CA PHE A 207 -20.04 29.93 11.31
C PHE A 207 -19.54 28.70 10.54
N ASP A 208 -20.42 28.03 9.78
CA ASP A 208 -20.01 26.91 8.91
C ASP A 208 -19.22 27.42 7.69
N ASP A 209 -19.59 28.58 7.15
CA ASP A 209 -19.00 29.17 5.94
C ASP A 209 -17.52 29.58 6.10
N VAL A 210 -17.05 29.76 7.34
CA VAL A 210 -15.67 30.13 7.67
C VAL A 210 -14.79 28.93 8.04
N THR A 211 -15.37 27.73 8.12
CA THR A 211 -14.59 26.50 8.33
C THR A 211 -13.77 26.16 7.09
N GLY A 212 -12.54 25.68 7.27
CA GLY A 212 -11.67 25.32 6.15
C GLY A 212 -10.96 26.48 5.43
N MET A 213 -11.00 27.69 6.01
CA MET A 213 -10.31 28.88 5.47
C MET A 213 -8.79 28.76 5.44
N PHE A 214 -8.20 27.98 6.36
CA PHE A 214 -6.76 27.81 6.42
C PHE A 214 -6.33 26.61 5.57
N ARG A 215 -5.35 26.81 4.70
CA ARG A 215 -4.71 25.75 3.92
C ARG A 215 -3.21 25.91 3.95
N ILE A 216 -2.50 24.80 4.02
CA ILE A 216 -1.05 24.78 3.81
C ILE A 216 -0.80 24.63 2.32
N GLU A 217 0.04 25.50 1.79
CA GLU A 217 0.57 25.33 0.45
C GLU A 217 1.79 24.41 0.52
N PHE A 218 1.58 23.14 0.17
CA PHE A 218 2.65 22.13 0.15
C PHE A 218 3.56 22.20 -1.08
N SER A 219 3.34 23.17 -1.98
CA SER A 219 4.16 23.38 -3.17
C SER A 219 5.67 23.50 -2.88
N ARG A 220 6.05 23.75 -1.62
CA ARG A 220 7.44 23.72 -1.12
C ARG A 220 7.74 22.67 -0.04
N ALA A 221 6.75 22.15 0.68
CA ALA A 221 6.96 21.21 1.79
C ALA A 221 6.86 19.76 1.28
N GLY A 222 8.01 19.09 1.11
CA GLY A 222 8.08 17.70 0.65
C GLY A 222 8.45 17.55 -0.83
N LEU A 223 8.61 18.66 -1.57
CA LEU A 223 9.06 18.63 -2.97
C LEU A 223 10.48 18.05 -3.10
N THR A 224 11.39 18.40 -2.20
CA THR A 224 12.74 17.83 -2.20
C THR A 224 12.69 16.33 -1.91
N ALA A 225 11.85 15.92 -0.96
CA ALA A 225 11.64 14.51 -0.64
C ALA A 225 11.10 13.74 -1.85
N LEU A 226 10.11 14.31 -2.56
CA LEU A 226 9.54 13.75 -3.78
C LEU A 226 10.58 13.61 -4.89
N GLU A 227 11.37 14.65 -5.14
CA GLU A 227 12.40 14.65 -6.17
C GLU A 227 13.43 13.55 -5.91
N LEU A 228 13.92 13.45 -4.68
CA LEU A 228 14.88 12.41 -4.28
C LEU A 228 14.29 11.00 -4.43
N LEU A 229 12.98 10.87 -4.23
CA LEU A 229 12.30 9.58 -4.31
C LEU A 229 11.96 9.17 -5.74
N LEU A 230 11.58 10.11 -6.61
CA LEU A 230 11.34 9.86 -8.03
C LEU A 230 12.63 9.71 -8.85
N GLU A 231 13.73 10.30 -8.40
CA GLU A 231 15.05 10.08 -8.99
C GLU A 231 15.41 8.59 -8.93
N LYS A 232 16.14 8.11 -9.96
CA LYS A 232 16.68 6.75 -9.94
C LYS A 232 17.54 6.59 -8.69
N ARG A 233 17.39 5.45 -8.00
CA ARG A 233 18.20 5.12 -6.83
C ARG A 233 19.69 5.30 -7.16
N ARG A 234 20.41 5.96 -6.26
CA ARG A 234 21.83 6.24 -6.45
C ARG A 234 22.61 5.14 -5.77
N ASP A 235 23.63 4.66 -6.46
CA ASP A 235 24.56 3.69 -5.89
C ASP A 235 25.62 4.47 -5.11
N TYR A 236 25.78 4.12 -3.84
CA TYR A 236 26.78 4.69 -2.94
C TYR A 236 27.78 3.59 -2.57
N ASP A 237 29.07 3.93 -2.46
CA ASP A 237 30.08 2.98 -2.03
C ASP A 237 29.96 2.76 -0.51
N LEU A 238 29.42 1.62 -0.11
CA LEU A 238 29.21 1.29 1.30
C LEU A 238 30.49 0.79 1.97
N GLU A 239 31.38 0.15 1.20
CA GLU A 239 32.58 -0.49 1.71
C GLU A 239 33.73 0.51 1.84
N ASN A 240 34.08 1.19 0.76
CA ASN A 240 35.22 2.14 0.72
C ASN A 240 34.79 3.61 0.78
N GLY A 241 33.48 3.87 0.73
CA GLY A 241 32.98 5.24 0.74
C GLY A 241 33.16 5.95 2.08
N ASN A 242 33.14 7.29 2.01
CA ASN A 242 33.29 8.14 3.19
C ASN A 242 32.02 8.18 4.05
N VAL A 243 32.08 8.83 5.23
CA VAL A 243 30.92 8.90 6.14
C VAL A 243 29.71 9.54 5.46
N SER A 244 29.92 10.53 4.59
CA SER A 244 28.84 11.19 3.85
C SER A 244 28.15 10.24 2.87
N GLU A 245 28.87 9.32 2.22
CA GLU A 245 28.29 8.35 1.28
C GLU A 245 27.44 7.30 2.01
N VAL A 246 27.95 6.78 3.13
CA VAL A 246 27.19 5.86 3.99
C VAL A 246 25.93 6.53 4.53
N LEU A 247 26.04 7.76 5.05
CA LEU A 247 24.88 8.52 5.51
C LEU A 247 23.89 8.87 4.39
N CYS A 248 24.36 9.09 3.15
CA CYS A 248 23.47 9.28 2.00
C CYS A 248 22.69 8.00 1.68
N ALA A 249 23.36 6.84 1.66
CA ALA A 249 22.71 5.56 1.38
C ALA A 249 21.65 5.22 2.44
N VAL A 250 22.00 5.41 3.72
CA VAL A 250 21.08 5.23 4.84
C VAL A 250 19.93 6.22 4.76
N SER A 251 20.20 7.50 4.51
CA SER A 251 19.15 8.52 4.39
C SER A 251 18.20 8.25 3.22
N GLN A 252 18.72 7.77 2.08
CA GLN A 252 17.90 7.35 0.95
C GLN A 252 16.97 6.20 1.34
N GLN A 253 17.49 5.19 2.02
CA GLN A 253 16.71 4.04 2.48
C GLN A 253 15.66 4.43 3.55
N VAL A 254 16.01 5.30 4.50
CA VAL A 254 15.07 5.84 5.50
C VAL A 254 13.94 6.60 4.81
N LEU A 255 14.25 7.44 3.83
CA LEU A 255 13.26 8.18 3.06
C LEU A 255 12.30 7.22 2.34
N GLU A 256 12.82 6.22 1.63
CA GLU A 256 12.00 5.18 0.98
C GLU A 256 11.12 4.43 1.98
N ASN A 257 11.64 4.08 3.16
CA ASN A 257 10.89 3.41 4.22
C ASN A 257 9.72 4.27 4.72
N ILE A 258 9.94 5.58 4.91
CA ILE A 258 8.87 6.51 5.34
C ILE A 258 7.77 6.52 4.28
N PHE A 259 8.11 6.76 3.01
CA PHE A 259 7.10 6.86 1.95
C PHE A 259 6.43 5.53 1.62
N THR A 260 7.09 4.39 1.79
CA THR A 260 6.47 3.06 1.67
C THR A 260 5.32 2.86 2.67
N THR A 261 5.34 3.56 3.79
CA THR A 261 4.25 3.48 4.78
C THR A 261 3.21 4.59 4.63
N VAL A 262 3.60 5.70 4.01
CA VAL A 262 2.85 6.96 3.99
C VAL A 262 2.12 7.19 2.65
N LEU A 263 2.66 6.70 1.54
CA LEU A 263 2.10 6.94 0.20
C LEU A 263 0.71 6.33 0.03
N ASP A 264 -0.26 7.21 -0.17
CA ASP A 264 -1.65 6.87 -0.47
C ASP A 264 -1.90 6.93 -1.98
N TYR A 265 -1.50 5.88 -2.70
CA TYR A 265 -1.83 5.74 -4.11
C TYR A 265 -3.28 5.33 -4.36
N GLN A 266 -4.03 4.95 -3.33
CA GLN A 266 -5.46 4.70 -3.44
C GLN A 266 -6.19 6.01 -3.78
N SER A 267 -5.88 7.10 -3.10
CA SER A 267 -6.47 8.42 -3.38
C SER A 267 -6.30 8.85 -4.84
N LEU A 268 -5.19 8.46 -5.48
CA LEU A 268 -4.93 8.71 -6.89
C LEU A 268 -5.91 7.95 -7.78
N ILE A 269 -6.09 6.65 -7.54
CA ILE A 269 -7.04 5.82 -8.29
C ILE A 269 -8.46 6.32 -8.06
N ASP A 270 -8.86 6.55 -6.82
CA ASP A 270 -10.24 6.95 -6.47
C ASP A 270 -10.61 8.29 -7.12
N SER A 271 -9.70 9.27 -7.11
CA SER A 271 -9.92 10.57 -7.72
C SER A 271 -9.93 10.54 -9.26
N HIS A 272 -9.30 9.53 -9.88
CA HIS A 272 -9.14 9.46 -11.33
C HIS A 272 -10.01 8.41 -12.03
N PHE A 273 -10.50 7.39 -11.32
CA PHE A 273 -11.24 6.26 -11.90
C PHE A 273 -12.46 6.74 -12.69
N ARG A 274 -13.18 7.75 -12.17
CA ARG A 274 -14.35 8.32 -12.86
C ARG A 274 -14.05 8.87 -14.26
N TYR A 275 -12.81 9.28 -14.55
CA TYR A 275 -12.47 9.80 -15.87
C TYR A 275 -12.38 8.71 -16.94
N LEU A 276 -12.30 7.43 -16.54
CA LEU A 276 -12.44 6.32 -17.48
C LEU A 276 -13.77 6.38 -18.25
N PHE A 277 -14.82 6.95 -17.65
CA PHE A 277 -16.14 7.09 -18.28
C PHE A 277 -16.28 8.29 -19.21
N SER A 278 -15.34 9.24 -19.19
CA SER A 278 -15.49 10.53 -19.88
C SER A 278 -14.31 10.92 -20.79
N PRO A 279 -13.86 10.04 -21.71
CA PRO A 279 -12.73 10.36 -22.59
C PRO A 279 -13.00 11.56 -23.51
N ARG A 280 -14.24 11.76 -23.97
CA ARG A 280 -14.61 12.87 -24.87
C ARG A 280 -14.28 14.25 -24.28
N THR A 281 -14.53 14.45 -22.99
CA THR A 281 -14.35 15.74 -22.31
C THR A 281 -13.04 15.82 -21.54
N GLU A 282 -12.54 14.70 -21.02
CA GLU A 282 -11.43 14.64 -20.06
C GLU A 282 -10.30 13.73 -20.56
N TRP A 283 -9.93 13.85 -21.84
CA TRP A 283 -8.94 12.99 -22.52
C TRP A 283 -7.61 12.87 -21.78
N ALA A 284 -7.09 13.97 -21.23
CA ALA A 284 -5.82 13.95 -20.51
C ALA A 284 -5.88 13.08 -19.26
N LYS A 285 -6.98 13.16 -18.49
CA LYS A 285 -7.16 12.34 -17.27
C LYS A 285 -7.50 10.90 -17.61
N PHE A 286 -8.31 10.67 -18.64
CA PHE A 286 -8.59 9.35 -19.19
C PHE A 286 -7.30 8.62 -19.59
N SER A 287 -6.48 9.24 -20.45
CA SER A 287 -5.24 8.61 -20.94
C SER A 287 -4.23 8.37 -19.82
N LYS A 288 -4.12 9.26 -18.83
CA LYS A 288 -3.31 9.02 -17.62
C LYS A 288 -3.70 7.73 -16.91
N MET A 289 -4.99 7.53 -16.67
CA MET A 289 -5.50 6.35 -15.97
C MET A 289 -5.30 5.07 -16.78
N VAL A 290 -5.54 5.10 -18.09
CA VAL A 290 -5.29 3.96 -18.98
C VAL A 290 -3.82 3.54 -18.94
N ILE A 291 -2.89 4.50 -19.05
CA ILE A 291 -1.46 4.24 -19.01
C ILE A 291 -1.03 3.69 -17.65
N PHE A 292 -1.55 4.29 -16.57
CA PHE A 292 -1.26 3.87 -15.21
C PHE A 292 -1.69 2.42 -14.95
N LEU A 293 -2.93 2.05 -15.28
CA LEU A 293 -3.44 0.68 -15.07
C LEU A 293 -2.64 -0.36 -15.89
N ARG A 294 -2.22 0.00 -17.11
CA ARG A 294 -1.34 -0.85 -17.94
C ARG A 294 0.04 -1.05 -17.32
N ALA A 295 0.66 0.04 -16.86
CA ALA A 295 1.95 -0.03 -16.18
C ALA A 295 1.86 -0.83 -14.88
N THR A 296 0.77 -0.65 -14.13
CA THR A 296 0.47 -1.36 -12.88
C THR A 296 0.43 -2.87 -13.13
N ARG A 297 -0.35 -3.31 -14.12
CA ARG A 297 -0.45 -4.73 -14.48
C ARG A 297 0.88 -5.29 -14.93
N ASP A 298 1.56 -4.64 -15.87
CA ASP A 298 2.82 -5.15 -16.41
C ASP A 298 3.91 -5.23 -15.33
N TYR A 299 3.92 -4.31 -14.37
CA TYR A 299 4.80 -4.39 -13.21
C TYR A 299 4.45 -5.60 -12.32
N ILE A 300 3.17 -5.83 -11.96
CA ILE A 300 2.77 -7.01 -11.15
C ILE A 300 3.19 -8.31 -11.85
N VAL A 301 2.97 -8.42 -13.16
CA VAL A 301 3.32 -9.62 -13.93
C VAL A 301 4.82 -9.84 -13.96
N LYS A 302 5.61 -8.80 -14.26
CA LYS A 302 7.08 -8.89 -14.27
C LYS A 302 7.66 -9.27 -12.91
N GLN A 303 7.09 -8.77 -11.81
CA GLN A 303 7.56 -9.13 -10.49
C GLN A 303 7.46 -10.64 -10.23
N LEU A 304 6.38 -11.28 -10.65
CA LEU A 304 6.23 -12.73 -10.54
C LEU A 304 7.21 -13.49 -11.42
N GLU A 305 7.58 -12.94 -12.59
CA GLU A 305 8.60 -13.51 -13.47
C GLU A 305 10.01 -13.34 -12.89
N GLU A 306 10.29 -12.20 -12.25
CA GLU A 306 11.59 -11.82 -11.69
C GLU A 306 11.89 -12.49 -10.33
N ILE A 307 10.86 -12.91 -9.58
CA ILE A 307 11.02 -13.66 -8.32
C ILE A 307 11.79 -14.98 -8.54
N GLY A 308 11.84 -15.50 -9.79
CA GLY A 308 12.60 -16.71 -10.11
C GLY A 308 11.92 -17.95 -9.55
N ASP A 309 12.69 -18.79 -8.86
CA ASP A 309 12.14 -19.97 -8.18
C ASP A 309 11.34 -19.53 -6.96
N LEU A 310 10.05 -19.89 -6.96
CA LEU A 310 9.19 -19.69 -5.78
C LEU A 310 9.80 -20.43 -4.58
N PRO A 311 9.70 -19.88 -3.36
CA PRO A 311 10.16 -20.59 -2.18
C PRO A 311 9.45 -21.94 -2.05
N GLU A 312 10.16 -22.95 -1.57
CA GLU A 312 9.63 -24.33 -1.41
C GLU A 312 8.52 -24.44 -0.34
N SER A 313 8.23 -23.37 0.40
CA SER A 313 7.18 -23.36 1.42
C SER A 313 6.52 -21.99 1.55
N GLY A 314 5.26 -21.97 1.96
CA GLY A 314 4.47 -20.77 2.21
C GLY A 314 3.00 -21.12 2.47
N TYR A 315 2.16 -20.12 2.77
CA TYR A 315 0.76 -20.36 3.12
C TYR A 315 -0.03 -21.14 2.05
N TYR A 316 0.26 -20.93 0.76
CA TYR A 316 -0.40 -21.66 -0.32
C TYR A 316 0.12 -23.10 -0.47
N HIS A 317 1.38 -23.37 -0.12
CA HIS A 317 1.93 -24.73 -0.09
C HIS A 317 1.30 -25.54 1.05
N ASP A 318 1.07 -24.90 2.19
CA ASP A 318 0.48 -25.58 3.35
C ASP A 318 -0.92 -26.14 3.05
N LEU A 319 -1.64 -25.57 2.08
CA LEU A 319 -2.99 -26.02 1.68
C LEU A 319 -3.03 -27.46 1.16
N GLU A 320 -1.93 -27.99 0.63
CA GLU A 320 -1.83 -29.41 0.23
C GLU A 320 -2.15 -30.34 1.41
N ASN A 321 -1.82 -29.93 2.63
CA ASN A 321 -2.07 -30.72 3.83
C ASN A 321 -3.55 -30.74 4.26
N CYS A 322 -4.43 -29.96 3.63
CA CYS A 322 -5.86 -29.95 3.97
C CYS A 322 -6.49 -31.33 3.84
N GLU A 323 -6.18 -32.07 2.76
CA GLU A 323 -6.73 -33.40 2.53
C GLU A 323 -6.30 -34.37 3.64
N GLN A 324 -5.03 -34.32 4.05
CA GLN A 324 -4.47 -35.15 5.12
C GLN A 324 -5.13 -34.84 6.49
N LEU A 325 -5.52 -33.59 6.71
CA LEU A 325 -6.21 -33.12 7.91
C LEU A 325 -7.74 -33.33 7.86
N GLY A 326 -8.29 -33.92 6.78
CA GLY A 326 -9.73 -34.11 6.61
C GLY A 326 -10.52 -32.80 6.39
N LEU A 327 -9.83 -31.79 5.84
CA LEU A 327 -10.36 -30.46 5.54
C LEU A 327 -10.71 -30.36 4.05
N GLU A 328 -11.90 -29.85 3.76
CA GLU A 328 -12.34 -29.57 2.39
C GLU A 328 -12.22 -28.07 2.13
N ILE A 329 -11.50 -27.68 1.09
CA ILE A 329 -11.41 -26.30 0.63
C ILE A 329 -12.64 -26.00 -0.24
N SER A 330 -13.67 -25.37 0.33
CA SER A 330 -14.95 -25.18 -0.37
C SER A 330 -15.07 -23.83 -1.08
N ALA A 331 -14.34 -22.80 -0.64
CA ALA A 331 -14.37 -21.48 -1.27
C ALA A 331 -13.02 -20.76 -1.05
N ILE A 332 -12.57 -19.99 -2.06
CA ILE A 332 -11.39 -19.14 -1.94
C ILE A 332 -11.70 -17.74 -2.46
N GLY A 333 -11.52 -16.75 -1.59
CA GLY A 333 -11.48 -15.34 -1.96
C GLY A 333 -10.08 -14.77 -1.80
N THR A 334 -9.75 -13.74 -2.56
CA THR A 334 -8.48 -13.03 -2.40
C THR A 334 -8.62 -11.54 -2.68
N SER A 335 -7.80 -10.76 -1.99
CA SER A 335 -7.57 -9.34 -2.27
C SER A 335 -6.29 -9.10 -3.07
N ASN A 336 -5.54 -10.17 -3.39
CA ASN A 336 -4.31 -10.11 -4.17
C ASN A 336 -4.63 -10.16 -5.67
N TYR A 337 -3.76 -9.53 -6.47
CA TYR A 337 -3.98 -9.36 -7.91
C TYR A 337 -3.42 -10.51 -8.76
N ASN A 338 -2.50 -11.29 -8.21
CA ASN A 338 -1.86 -12.39 -8.90
C ASN A 338 -2.58 -13.71 -8.65
N ASN A 339 -2.22 -14.72 -9.45
CA ASN A 339 -2.85 -16.04 -9.42
C ASN A 339 -1.90 -17.08 -8.80
N LEU A 340 -1.16 -16.67 -7.76
CA LEU A 340 -0.10 -17.49 -7.19
C LEU A 340 -0.64 -18.75 -6.50
N VAL A 341 -1.80 -18.65 -5.84
CA VAL A 341 -2.45 -19.80 -5.20
C VAL A 341 -2.86 -20.84 -6.24
N GLU A 342 -3.40 -20.42 -7.40
CA GLU A 342 -3.75 -21.34 -8.49
C GLU A 342 -2.53 -21.95 -9.16
N LYS A 343 -1.43 -21.19 -9.29
CA LYS A 343 -0.18 -21.71 -9.83
C LYS A 343 0.41 -22.79 -8.92
N ILE A 344 0.50 -22.51 -7.61
CA ILE A 344 1.05 -23.46 -6.64
C ILE A 344 0.17 -24.71 -6.53
N SER A 345 -1.16 -24.58 -6.56
CA SER A 345 -2.03 -25.75 -6.53
C SER A 345 -1.87 -26.65 -7.76
N GLN A 346 -1.63 -26.05 -8.93
CA GLN A 346 -1.31 -26.79 -10.15
C GLN A 346 0.07 -27.47 -10.08
N ASP A 347 1.07 -26.75 -9.57
CA ASP A 347 2.45 -27.27 -9.44
C ASP A 347 2.54 -28.43 -8.43
N LEU A 348 1.79 -28.36 -7.32
CA LEU A 348 1.69 -29.41 -6.30
C LEU A 348 0.60 -30.45 -6.58
N ASN A 349 -0.17 -30.28 -7.66
CA ASN A 349 -1.21 -31.21 -8.10
C ASN A 349 -2.30 -31.52 -7.03
N PHE A 350 -2.83 -30.47 -6.39
CA PHE A 350 -4.03 -30.56 -5.54
C PHE A 350 -5.16 -29.65 -6.05
N GLU A 351 -6.40 -30.04 -5.76
CA GLU A 351 -7.58 -29.32 -6.25
C GLU A 351 -7.97 -28.15 -5.33
N ILE A 352 -8.26 -27.01 -5.94
CA ILE A 352 -8.86 -25.85 -5.27
C ILE A 352 -10.09 -25.37 -6.05
N PRO A 353 -11.10 -24.80 -5.37
CA PRO A 353 -12.21 -24.16 -6.05
C PRO A 353 -11.75 -22.90 -6.80
N PRO A 354 -12.55 -22.38 -7.74
CA PRO A 354 -12.25 -21.13 -8.43
C PRO A 354 -12.00 -19.98 -7.44
N VAL A 355 -10.93 -19.22 -7.68
CA VAL A 355 -10.52 -18.11 -6.82
C VAL A 355 -11.28 -16.83 -7.18
N GLN A 356 -11.94 -16.23 -6.19
CA GLN A 356 -12.68 -14.97 -6.35
C GLN A 356 -11.79 -13.76 -6.01
N HIS A 357 -11.30 -13.05 -7.04
CA HIS A 357 -10.49 -11.83 -6.86
C HIS A 357 -11.38 -10.59 -6.63
N LEU A 358 -11.47 -10.15 -5.37
CA LEU A 358 -12.32 -9.02 -4.96
C LEU A 358 -11.77 -7.64 -5.34
N ASN A 359 -10.46 -7.56 -5.64
CA ASN A 359 -9.78 -6.34 -6.11
C ASN A 359 -9.53 -6.36 -7.63
N GLY A 360 -10.05 -7.37 -8.32
CA GLY A 360 -9.63 -7.73 -9.67
C GLY A 360 -8.27 -8.43 -9.69
N GLY A 361 -7.87 -8.91 -10.86
CA GLY A 361 -6.62 -9.64 -11.06
C GLY A 361 -5.86 -9.22 -12.32
N VAL A 362 -4.64 -9.75 -12.48
CA VAL A 362 -3.80 -9.53 -13.66
C VAL A 362 -4.41 -10.08 -14.96
N THR A 363 -5.42 -10.95 -14.84
CA THR A 363 -6.21 -11.48 -15.95
C THR A 363 -7.51 -10.73 -16.18
N ASP A 364 -7.89 -9.78 -15.31
CA ASP A 364 -9.13 -9.04 -15.45
C ASP A 364 -8.94 -7.76 -16.28
N TYR A 365 -9.88 -7.52 -17.18
CA TYR A 365 -9.93 -6.35 -18.05
C TYR A 365 -11.29 -5.68 -17.99
N TYR A 366 -11.28 -4.37 -17.80
CA TYR A 366 -12.45 -3.53 -17.70
C TYR A 366 -12.69 -2.75 -18.98
N ASN A 367 -13.93 -2.81 -19.46
CA ASN A 367 -14.41 -2.00 -20.58
C ASN A 367 -15.19 -0.79 -20.02
N PRO A 368 -14.60 0.41 -19.98
CA PRO A 368 -15.25 1.59 -19.42
C PRO A 368 -16.41 2.13 -20.28
N TYR A 369 -16.50 1.75 -21.56
CA TYR A 369 -17.63 2.13 -22.40
C TYR A 369 -18.88 1.29 -22.12
N LYS A 370 -18.70 -0.01 -21.87
CA LYS A 370 -19.81 -0.94 -21.57
C LYS A 370 -20.08 -1.13 -20.08
N ASN A 371 -19.15 -0.68 -19.23
CA ASN A 371 -19.11 -0.99 -17.81
C ASN A 371 -19.20 -2.51 -17.53
N SER A 372 -18.27 -3.26 -18.12
CA SER A 372 -18.20 -4.72 -17.99
C SER A 372 -16.77 -5.18 -17.70
N VAL A 373 -16.63 -6.25 -16.94
CA VAL A 373 -15.34 -6.91 -16.67
C VAL A 373 -15.29 -8.24 -17.41
N ILE A 374 -14.17 -8.51 -18.07
CA ILE A 374 -13.85 -9.82 -18.67
C ILE A 374 -12.57 -10.35 -18.06
N SER A 375 -12.45 -11.67 -17.95
CA SER A 375 -11.24 -12.35 -17.47
C SER A 375 -10.61 -13.10 -18.64
N GLU A 376 -9.35 -12.78 -18.94
CA GLU A 376 -8.58 -13.36 -20.03
C GLU A 376 -7.12 -13.56 -19.60
N CYS A 377 -6.62 -14.80 -19.70
CA CYS A 377 -5.26 -15.12 -19.29
C CYS A 377 -4.23 -14.64 -20.32
N LYS A 378 -4.63 -14.55 -21.59
CA LYS A 378 -3.74 -14.11 -22.69
C LYS A 378 -4.09 -12.69 -23.13
N PRO A 379 -3.23 -11.69 -22.88
CA PRO A 379 -3.53 -10.29 -23.23
C PRO A 379 -3.91 -10.06 -24.69
N GLU A 380 -3.35 -10.87 -25.60
CA GLU A 380 -3.59 -10.84 -27.05
C GLU A 380 -5.04 -11.20 -27.44
N GLN A 381 -5.77 -11.90 -26.57
CA GLN A 381 -7.15 -12.32 -26.81
C GLN A 381 -8.17 -11.26 -26.37
N VAL A 382 -7.71 -10.22 -25.66
CA VAL A 382 -8.55 -9.08 -25.27
C VAL A 382 -8.93 -8.28 -26.51
N ALA A 383 -10.22 -8.04 -26.70
CA ALA A 383 -10.72 -7.34 -27.88
C ALA A 383 -10.16 -5.91 -27.98
N GLU A 384 -9.52 -5.58 -29.11
CA GLU A 384 -8.86 -4.28 -29.30
C GLU A 384 -9.75 -3.22 -29.96
N ASN A 385 -10.93 -3.61 -30.45
CA ASN A 385 -11.92 -2.71 -31.07
C ASN A 385 -12.47 -1.65 -30.11
N GLN A 386 -12.32 -1.87 -28.80
CA GLN A 386 -12.60 -0.92 -27.74
C GLN A 386 -11.44 -0.90 -26.75
N ILE A 387 -11.28 0.21 -26.03
CA ILE A 387 -10.24 0.32 -25.02
C ILE A 387 -10.67 -0.55 -23.83
N HIS A 388 -9.90 -1.60 -23.58
CA HIS A 388 -9.93 -2.34 -22.34
C HIS A 388 -8.72 -1.94 -21.49
N VAL A 389 -8.95 -1.72 -20.20
CA VAL A 389 -7.91 -1.40 -19.22
C VAL A 389 -7.79 -2.55 -18.23
N PRO A 390 -6.58 -2.87 -17.73
CA PRO A 390 -6.45 -3.82 -16.63
C PRO A 390 -7.34 -3.42 -15.45
N PHE A 391 -8.02 -4.40 -14.87
CA PHE A 391 -8.91 -4.18 -13.75
C PHE A 391 -8.19 -4.49 -12.45
N VAL A 392 -7.38 -3.53 -12.00
CA VAL A 392 -6.60 -3.58 -10.77
C VAL A 392 -7.10 -2.45 -9.88
N LEU A 393 -7.88 -2.78 -8.84
CA LEU A 393 -8.46 -1.81 -7.93
C LEU A 393 -7.72 -1.78 -6.59
N THR A 394 -7.40 -0.58 -6.11
CA THR A 394 -6.89 -0.33 -4.75
C THR A 394 -7.94 -0.58 -3.67
N GLN A 395 -7.59 -0.35 -2.40
CA GLN A 395 -8.48 -0.39 -1.22
C GLN A 395 -9.59 0.68 -1.22
N SER A 396 -10.39 0.77 -2.30
CA SER A 396 -11.44 1.76 -2.49
C SER A 396 -12.81 1.41 -1.88
N GLY A 397 -13.53 2.44 -1.46
CA GLY A 397 -14.94 2.40 -1.06
C GLY A 397 -15.97 2.33 -2.21
N LEU A 398 -15.53 2.12 -3.46
CA LEU A 398 -16.43 2.07 -4.63
C LEU A 398 -16.42 0.72 -5.37
N LYS A 399 -15.58 -0.25 -4.96
CA LYS A 399 -15.31 -1.48 -5.75
C LYS A 399 -16.56 -2.32 -6.08
N PRO A 400 -17.48 -2.60 -5.13
CA PRO A 400 -18.64 -3.43 -5.45
C PRO A 400 -19.60 -2.79 -6.45
N LEU A 401 -19.52 -1.47 -6.62
CA LEU A 401 -20.40 -0.66 -7.46
C LEU A 401 -19.76 -0.28 -8.79
N THR A 402 -18.51 -0.71 -9.07
CA THR A 402 -17.86 -0.38 -10.35
C THR A 402 -18.60 -1.03 -11.50
N SER A 403 -18.93 -2.32 -11.40
CA SER A 403 -19.67 -3.08 -12.40
C SER A 403 -20.55 -4.15 -11.75
N VAL A 404 -21.57 -4.60 -12.47
CA VAL A 404 -22.43 -5.72 -12.03
C VAL A 404 -21.63 -7.01 -11.87
N ASP A 405 -20.60 -7.21 -12.71
CA ASP A 405 -19.71 -8.37 -12.63
C ASP A 405 -18.99 -8.44 -11.27
N MET A 406 -18.53 -7.29 -10.76
CA MET A 406 -17.93 -7.22 -9.43
C MET A 406 -18.94 -7.43 -8.32
N SER A 407 -20.14 -6.83 -8.42
CA SER A 407 -21.19 -7.10 -7.42
C SER A 407 -21.50 -8.60 -7.33
N ARG A 408 -21.54 -9.29 -8.47
CA ARG A 408 -21.75 -10.75 -8.52
C ARG A 408 -20.62 -11.54 -7.86
N ARG A 409 -19.36 -11.14 -8.04
CA ARG A 409 -18.22 -11.80 -7.35
C ARG A 409 -18.33 -11.68 -5.82
N TYR A 410 -18.64 -10.50 -5.32
CA TYR A 410 -18.81 -10.28 -3.87
C TYR A 410 -19.99 -11.08 -3.30
N VAL A 411 -21.14 -11.07 -3.99
CA VAL A 411 -22.32 -11.82 -3.55
C VAL A 411 -22.08 -13.33 -3.66
N GLY A 412 -21.49 -13.79 -4.77
CA GLY A 412 -21.16 -15.20 -4.98
C GLY A 412 -20.22 -15.74 -3.89
N LEU A 413 -19.14 -15.01 -3.58
CA LEU A 413 -18.23 -15.40 -2.50
C LEU A 413 -18.92 -15.42 -1.13
N TYR A 414 -19.80 -14.45 -0.85
CA TYR A 414 -20.60 -14.45 0.38
C TYR A 414 -21.51 -15.69 0.47
N ASP A 415 -22.19 -16.04 -0.61
CA ASP A 415 -23.05 -17.22 -0.67
C ASP A 415 -22.25 -18.53 -0.51
N GLU A 416 -21.06 -18.61 -1.13
CA GLU A 416 -20.14 -19.74 -0.95
C GLU A 416 -19.65 -19.86 0.51
N TYR A 417 -19.32 -18.74 1.15
CA TYR A 417 -18.92 -18.71 2.56
C TYR A 417 -20.03 -19.10 3.53
N ILE A 418 -21.31 -18.85 3.18
CA ILE A 418 -22.44 -19.36 3.97
C ILE A 418 -22.45 -20.90 4.02
N MET A 419 -21.96 -21.57 2.97
CA MET A 419 -21.96 -23.03 2.89
C MET A 419 -20.76 -23.65 3.61
N CYS A 420 -19.80 -22.85 4.08
CA CYS A 420 -18.63 -23.31 4.81
C CYS A 420 -18.94 -23.51 6.31
N ASP A 421 -18.21 -24.41 6.96
CA ASP A 421 -18.30 -24.64 8.41
C ASP A 421 -17.52 -23.57 9.19
N ARG A 422 -16.39 -23.10 8.64
CA ARG A 422 -15.54 -22.06 9.25
C ARG A 422 -14.83 -21.25 8.16
N LEU A 423 -14.63 -19.97 8.45
CA LEU A 423 -13.88 -19.06 7.60
C LEU A 423 -12.44 -18.95 8.10
N VAL A 424 -11.49 -18.86 7.20
CA VAL A 424 -10.06 -18.77 7.51
C VAL A 424 -9.46 -17.62 6.74
N VAL A 425 -8.99 -16.60 7.46
CA VAL A 425 -8.46 -15.38 6.87
C VAL A 425 -6.97 -15.30 7.13
N VAL A 426 -6.16 -15.25 6.07
CA VAL A 426 -4.69 -15.31 6.17
C VAL A 426 -4.07 -14.05 5.57
N GLY A 427 -3.28 -13.33 6.38
CA GLY A 427 -2.48 -12.21 5.89
C GLY A 427 -3.30 -10.97 5.44
N TYR A 428 -4.58 -10.89 5.82
CA TYR A 428 -5.43 -9.73 5.54
C TYR A 428 -5.57 -8.82 6.77
N GLY A 429 -5.37 -7.51 6.59
CA GLY A 429 -5.23 -6.55 7.70
C GLY A 429 -6.53 -5.92 8.23
N PHE A 430 -7.66 -6.09 7.55
CA PHE A 430 -8.95 -5.44 7.89
C PHE A 430 -8.84 -3.93 8.11
N ASN A 431 -8.17 -3.23 7.18
CA ASN A 431 -8.03 -1.77 7.21
C ASN A 431 -9.40 -1.08 7.07
N ILE A 432 -9.52 0.15 7.59
CA ILE A 432 -10.78 0.92 7.49
C ILE A 432 -11.19 1.21 6.05
N ASP A 433 -10.20 1.32 5.15
CA ASP A 433 -10.38 1.69 3.75
C ASP A 433 -11.07 0.57 2.94
N ASP A 434 -10.91 -0.70 3.34
CA ASP A 434 -11.61 -1.85 2.76
C ASP A 434 -12.95 -2.17 3.48
N SER A 435 -13.72 -1.13 3.79
CA SER A 435 -14.98 -1.26 4.53
C SER A 435 -15.99 -2.25 3.92
N HIS A 436 -15.94 -2.50 2.60
CA HIS A 436 -16.80 -3.47 1.92
C HIS A 436 -16.44 -4.91 2.23
N ILE A 437 -15.15 -5.27 2.20
CA ILE A 437 -14.68 -6.61 2.57
C ILE A 437 -14.91 -6.82 4.06
N ASN A 438 -14.61 -5.81 4.89
CA ASN A 438 -14.93 -5.82 6.32
C ASN A 438 -16.44 -6.03 6.56
N GLY A 439 -17.28 -5.38 5.76
CA GLY A 439 -18.73 -5.52 5.81
C GLY A 439 -19.21 -6.92 5.44
N LEU A 440 -18.59 -7.56 4.44
CA LEU A 440 -18.85 -8.95 4.06
C LEU A 440 -18.55 -9.90 5.23
N PHE A 441 -17.38 -9.80 5.85
CA PHE A 441 -17.02 -10.63 7.01
C PHE A 441 -17.88 -10.35 8.23
N ARG A 442 -18.15 -9.08 8.55
CA ARG A 442 -19.05 -8.71 9.64
C ARG A 442 -20.42 -9.37 9.45
N LYS A 443 -20.97 -9.32 8.24
CA LYS A 443 -22.26 -9.91 7.94
C LYS A 443 -22.25 -11.44 8.12
N LEU A 444 -21.19 -12.11 7.67
CA LEU A 444 -21.04 -13.56 7.87
C LEU A 444 -20.97 -13.94 9.36
N ILE A 445 -20.29 -13.14 10.17
CA ILE A 445 -20.13 -13.41 11.61
C ILE A 445 -21.41 -13.10 12.39
N GLU A 446 -22.03 -11.94 12.14
CA GLU A 446 -23.17 -11.47 12.95
C GLU A 446 -24.53 -12.01 12.47
N GLU A 447 -24.75 -12.10 11.16
CA GLU A 447 -26.06 -12.54 10.62
C GLU A 447 -26.09 -14.03 10.29
N ALA A 448 -24.97 -14.59 9.81
CA ALA A 448 -24.88 -16.01 9.45
C ALA A 448 -24.17 -16.86 10.51
N GLU A 449 -23.77 -16.26 11.64
CA GLU A 449 -23.11 -16.90 12.79
C GLU A 449 -21.90 -17.77 12.39
N LYS A 450 -21.16 -17.34 11.36
CA LYS A 450 -20.02 -18.11 10.85
C LYS A 450 -18.79 -17.93 11.72
N PRO A 451 -18.19 -19.01 12.27
CA PRO A 451 -16.94 -18.91 13.00
C PRO A 451 -15.81 -18.56 12.03
N MET A 452 -14.88 -17.72 12.49
CA MET A 452 -13.76 -17.23 11.70
C MET A 452 -12.46 -17.38 12.47
N ALA A 453 -11.45 -17.97 11.83
CA ALA A 453 -10.07 -17.98 12.29
C ALA A 453 -9.25 -16.96 11.49
N TRP A 454 -8.59 -16.04 12.19
CA TRP A 454 -7.70 -15.04 11.59
C TRP A 454 -6.24 -15.37 11.89
N VAL A 455 -5.48 -15.67 10.85
CA VAL A 455 -4.05 -15.99 10.91
C VAL A 455 -3.25 -14.72 10.63
N CYS A 456 -2.52 -14.27 11.65
CA CYS A 456 -1.75 -13.04 11.68
C CYS A 456 -0.34 -13.31 12.21
N LEU A 457 0.54 -12.30 12.19
CA LEU A 457 1.92 -12.48 12.65
C LEU A 457 2.02 -12.23 14.17
N ASP A 458 2.82 -13.04 14.87
CA ASP A 458 3.08 -12.91 16.31
C ASP A 458 3.74 -11.59 16.71
N LYS A 459 4.55 -11.01 15.82
CA LYS A 459 5.17 -9.69 15.99
C LYS A 459 4.17 -8.55 16.15
N ASP A 460 2.92 -8.74 15.74
CA ASP A 460 1.86 -7.72 15.81
C ASP A 460 1.15 -7.73 17.20
N GLY A 461 1.62 -8.56 18.14
CA GLY A 461 1.18 -8.61 19.53
C GLY A 461 0.52 -9.93 19.90
N SER A 462 0.04 -10.04 21.15
CA SER A 462 -0.64 -11.26 21.62
C SER A 462 -1.98 -11.49 20.92
N ALA A 463 -2.43 -12.76 20.88
CA ALA A 463 -3.72 -13.14 20.29
C ALA A 463 -4.89 -12.27 20.82
N GLU A 464 -4.92 -12.01 22.14
CA GLU A 464 -5.94 -11.18 22.78
C GLU A 464 -5.88 -9.70 22.36
N SER A 465 -4.68 -9.13 22.28
CA SER A 465 -4.49 -7.75 21.80
C SER A 465 -4.98 -7.61 20.36
N GLN A 466 -4.57 -8.54 19.51
CA GLN A 466 -4.93 -8.58 18.10
C GLN A 466 -6.43 -8.83 17.91
N LYS A 467 -7.04 -9.73 18.69
CA LYS A 467 -8.50 -9.98 18.70
C LYS A 467 -9.28 -8.71 19.05
N ARG A 468 -8.87 -7.97 20.09
CA ARG A 468 -9.51 -6.69 20.45
C ARG A 468 -9.41 -5.66 19.32
N ALA A 469 -8.24 -5.57 18.67
CA ALA A 469 -8.04 -4.67 17.54
C ALA A 469 -8.93 -5.06 16.34
N LEU A 470 -8.99 -6.36 16.01
CA LEU A 470 -9.82 -6.89 14.92
C LEU A 470 -11.30 -6.64 15.18
N VAL A 471 -11.81 -6.96 16.37
CA VAL A 471 -13.21 -6.72 16.77
C VAL A 471 -13.57 -5.25 16.63
N LYS A 472 -12.67 -4.33 17.00
CA LYS A 472 -12.87 -2.88 16.83
C LYS A 472 -12.91 -2.47 15.35
N ARG A 473 -12.03 -3.02 14.52
CA ARG A 473 -11.96 -2.73 13.08
C ARG A 473 -13.22 -3.22 12.34
N LEU A 474 -13.64 -4.45 12.63
CA LEU A 474 -14.84 -5.06 12.05
C LEU A 474 -16.15 -4.58 12.69
N ARG A 475 -16.08 -3.92 13.85
CA ARG A 475 -17.23 -3.41 14.63
C ARG A 475 -18.18 -4.53 15.07
N ILE A 476 -17.61 -5.63 15.56
CA ILE A 476 -18.35 -6.85 15.94
C ILE A 476 -19.02 -6.66 17.30
N ALA A 477 -20.30 -7.00 17.37
CA ALA A 477 -21.10 -6.95 18.59
C ALA A 477 -20.57 -7.93 19.67
N PRO A 478 -20.67 -7.60 20.98
CA PRO A 478 -20.18 -8.43 22.08
C PRO A 478 -20.55 -9.92 22.00
N GLU A 479 -21.80 -10.22 21.64
CA GLU A 479 -22.41 -11.54 21.56
C GLU A 479 -21.76 -12.46 20.49
N HIS A 480 -21.10 -11.89 19.48
CA HIS A 480 -20.47 -12.66 18.40
C HIS A 480 -18.94 -12.77 18.52
N ARG A 481 -18.34 -12.22 19.58
CA ARG A 481 -16.87 -12.19 19.73
C ARG A 481 -16.25 -13.56 19.93
N ASP A 482 -17.01 -14.54 20.42
CA ASP A 482 -16.54 -15.90 20.64
C ASP A 482 -16.41 -16.69 19.33
N LEU A 483 -17.08 -16.24 18.26
CA LEU A 483 -16.95 -16.79 16.90
C LEU A 483 -15.60 -16.45 16.26
N ILE A 484 -14.83 -15.52 16.84
CA ILE A 484 -13.56 -15.06 16.29
C ILE A 484 -12.40 -15.70 17.04
N LYS A 485 -11.61 -16.50 16.31
CA LYS A 485 -10.33 -17.07 16.74
C LYS A 485 -9.19 -16.29 16.09
N VAL A 486 -8.14 -15.97 16.86
CA VAL A 486 -6.93 -15.31 16.34
C VAL A 486 -5.73 -16.20 16.56
N ILE A 487 -4.96 -16.44 15.50
CA ILE A 487 -3.82 -17.36 15.47
C ILE A 487 -2.57 -16.55 15.08
N PRO A 488 -1.84 -15.99 16.06
CA PRO A 488 -0.60 -15.26 15.82
C PRO A 488 0.57 -16.21 15.58
N VAL A 489 1.01 -16.35 14.33
CA VAL A 489 2.04 -17.32 13.93
C VAL A 489 3.40 -16.67 13.76
N ASN A 490 4.45 -17.47 13.92
CA ASN A 490 5.79 -17.06 13.56
C ASN A 490 5.90 -16.81 12.04
N PRO A 491 6.54 -15.72 11.58
CA PRO A 491 6.61 -15.38 10.16
C PRO A 491 7.31 -16.43 9.28
N VAL A 492 8.25 -17.20 9.84
CA VAL A 492 9.05 -18.18 9.11
C VAL A 492 8.38 -19.55 9.13
N THR A 493 8.04 -20.04 10.32
CA THR A 493 7.51 -21.40 10.49
C THR A 493 6.01 -21.50 10.28
N ARG A 494 5.27 -20.37 10.31
CA ARG A 494 3.80 -20.32 10.22
C ARG A 494 3.13 -21.22 11.27
N SER A 495 3.74 -21.32 12.45
CA SER A 495 3.30 -22.17 13.56
C SER A 495 3.21 -21.36 14.87
N ILE A 496 2.52 -21.94 15.86
CA ILE A 496 2.61 -21.54 17.28
C ILE A 496 3.29 -22.67 18.03
N GLY A 497 4.56 -22.48 18.40
CA GLY A 497 5.39 -23.59 18.87
C GLY A 497 5.56 -24.63 17.77
N ASP A 498 5.23 -25.88 18.09
CA ASP A 498 5.36 -27.02 17.17
C ASP A 498 4.10 -27.25 16.31
N GLU A 499 3.00 -26.54 16.56
CA GLU A 499 1.73 -26.76 15.87
C GLU A 499 1.52 -25.79 14.70
N GLY A 500 1.21 -26.35 13.52
CA GLY A 500 0.98 -25.58 12.31
C GLY A 500 -0.34 -24.80 12.35
N TRP A 501 -0.40 -23.68 11.64
CA TRP A 501 -1.60 -22.83 11.62
C TRP A 501 -2.86 -23.57 11.14
N LEU A 502 -2.75 -24.49 10.17
CA LEU A 502 -3.88 -25.29 9.69
C LEU A 502 -4.45 -26.21 10.77
N GLU A 503 -3.59 -26.83 11.58
CA GLU A 503 -4.02 -27.67 12.70
C GLU A 503 -4.73 -26.82 13.76
N LEU A 504 -4.17 -25.65 14.08
CA LEU A 504 -4.76 -24.70 15.01
C LEU A 504 -6.12 -24.18 14.55
N VAL A 505 -6.35 -24.06 13.24
CA VAL A 505 -7.67 -23.68 12.68
C VAL A 505 -8.74 -24.72 12.99
N THR A 506 -8.38 -26.00 13.16
CA THR A 506 -9.34 -27.09 13.43
C THR A 506 -9.75 -27.19 14.90
N LYS A 507 -8.86 -26.79 15.82
CA LYS A 507 -9.14 -26.83 17.25
C LYS A 507 -10.17 -25.79 17.66
N ASP A 508 -11.04 -26.12 18.61
CA ASP A 508 -11.95 -25.14 19.20
C ASP A 508 -11.23 -24.22 20.19
N ASN A 509 -11.87 -23.11 20.55
CA ASN A 509 -11.26 -22.07 21.39
C ASN A 509 -10.91 -22.54 22.82
N ASP A 510 -11.49 -23.65 23.28
CA ASP A 510 -11.32 -24.18 24.65
C ASP A 510 -10.15 -25.18 24.79
N GLU A 511 -9.47 -25.55 23.69
CA GLU A 511 -8.40 -26.57 23.67
C GLU A 511 -6.96 -26.00 23.53
N MET A 512 -6.79 -24.69 23.69
CA MET A 512 -5.50 -23.98 23.73
C MET A 512 -5.34 -23.21 25.04
#